data_AF-A0A522P8G0-F1
#
_entry.id   AF-A0A522P8G0-F1
#
_cell.length_a   1.000
_cell.length_b   1.000
_cell.length_c   1.000
_cell.angle_alpha   90.00
_cell.angle_beta   90.00
_cell.angle_gamma   90.00
#
_symmetry.space_group_name_H-M   'P 1'
#
loop_
_entity.id
_entity.type
_entity.pdbx_description
1 polymer ?
#
loop_
_entity_poly.entity_id
_entity_poly.type
_entity_poly.pdbx_seq_one_letter_code
_entity_poly.pdbx_strand_id
1 'polypeptide(L)'
;MTTAADELEAIRQLKARYCRFLDTKDLESWRDVFTPDVVVTLDMAVSTAGADPQTAPPLAGVDNFAPMVMGGLEGVSTKHHCHTPEITLTSATTATGIWAMEDLLIFGDGRELYGAGHYHETYEKRDRRWQIKSLRLTRTILKITGGDDG
;
A
#
# COMPACT_ATOMS: atom_id res chain seq x y z
N MET A 1 -9.67 -0.08 -29.31
CA MET A 1 -8.36 -0.58 -28.85
C MET A 1 -8.03 0.16 -27.56
N THR A 2 -7.47 -0.52 -26.55
CA THR A 2 -7.04 0.16 -25.32
C THR A 2 -5.73 0.91 -25.60
N THR A 3 -5.66 2.17 -25.19
CA THR A 3 -4.48 3.03 -25.37
C THR A 3 -3.57 2.97 -24.14
N ALA A 4 -2.33 3.46 -24.27
CA ALA A 4 -1.44 3.59 -23.11
C ALA A 4 -2.04 4.49 -22.00
N ALA A 5 -2.80 5.52 -22.38
CA ALA A 5 -3.47 6.40 -21.42
C ALA A 5 -4.54 5.65 -20.60
N ASP A 6 -5.31 4.78 -21.25
CA ASP A 6 -6.32 3.95 -20.59
C ASP A 6 -5.68 2.97 -19.60
N GLU A 7 -4.52 2.39 -19.94
CA GLU A 7 -3.79 1.47 -19.06
C GLU A 7 -3.23 2.19 -17.82
N LEU A 8 -2.65 3.38 -18.03
CA LEU A 8 -2.18 4.21 -16.92
C LEU A 8 -3.33 4.59 -15.99
N GLU A 9 -4.50 4.95 -16.54
CA GLU A 9 -5.67 5.28 -15.72
C GLU A 9 -6.21 4.06 -14.97
N ALA A 10 -6.19 2.88 -15.59
CA ALA A 10 -6.59 1.64 -14.90
C ALA A 10 -5.72 1.36 -13.65
N ILE A 11 -4.42 1.65 -13.71
CA ILE A 11 -3.50 1.54 -12.56
C ILE A 11 -3.80 2.63 -11.51
N ARG A 12 -4.15 3.86 -11.90
CA ARG A 12 -4.55 4.90 -10.94
C ARG A 12 -5.84 4.53 -10.20
N GLN A 13 -6.83 4.06 -10.94
CA GLN A 13 -8.08 3.56 -10.38
C GLN A 13 -7.85 2.34 -9.46
N LEU A 14 -6.89 1.48 -9.79
CA LEU A 14 -6.47 0.38 -8.92
C LEU A 14 -5.97 0.91 -7.58
N LYS A 15 -5.04 1.88 -7.57
CA LYS A 15 -4.52 2.42 -6.32
C LYS A 15 -5.60 3.14 -5.50
N ALA A 16 -6.50 3.86 -6.17
CA ALA A 16 -7.66 4.47 -5.52
C ALA A 16 -8.57 3.43 -4.84
N ARG A 17 -8.80 2.28 -5.50
CA ARG A 17 -9.52 1.14 -4.91
C ARG A 17 -8.77 0.54 -3.72
N TYR A 18 -7.45 0.34 -3.82
CA TYR A 18 -6.62 -0.12 -2.71
C TYR A 18 -6.83 0.75 -1.46
N CYS A 19 -6.73 2.07 -1.58
CA CYS A 19 -6.91 3.00 -0.47
C CYS A 19 -8.32 2.89 0.13
N ARG A 20 -9.35 3.02 -0.72
CA ARG A 20 -10.74 3.00 -0.28
C ARG A 20 -11.12 1.68 0.39
N PHE A 21 -10.74 0.53 -0.18
CA PHE A 21 -11.09 -0.78 0.38
C PHE A 21 -10.36 -1.04 1.70
N LEU A 22 -9.09 -0.63 1.83
CA LEU A 22 -8.36 -0.76 3.08
C LEU A 22 -9.00 0.08 4.20
N ASP A 23 -9.36 1.33 3.89
CA ASP A 23 -9.95 2.23 4.88
C ASP A 23 -11.35 1.80 5.31
N THR A 24 -12.14 1.27 4.38
CA THR A 24 -13.48 0.73 4.64
C THR A 24 -13.49 -0.71 5.15
N LYS A 25 -12.31 -1.34 5.30
CA LYS A 25 -12.14 -2.73 5.77
C LYS A 25 -12.85 -3.77 4.89
N ASP A 26 -12.97 -3.48 3.60
CA ASP A 26 -13.54 -4.40 2.60
C ASP A 26 -12.47 -5.41 2.18
N LEU A 27 -12.25 -6.43 3.01
CA LEU A 27 -11.20 -7.43 2.82
C LEU A 27 -11.35 -8.19 1.50
N GLU A 28 -12.56 -8.59 1.14
CA GLU A 28 -12.80 -9.37 -0.08
C GLU A 28 -12.39 -8.55 -1.32
N SER A 29 -12.90 -7.33 -1.45
CA SER A 29 -12.55 -6.47 -2.59
C SER A 29 -11.09 -5.99 -2.53
N TRP A 30 -10.52 -5.83 -1.34
CA TRP A 30 -9.12 -5.44 -1.20
C TRP A 30 -8.18 -6.54 -1.66
N ARG A 31 -8.49 -7.82 -1.43
CA ARG A 31 -7.66 -8.94 -1.91
C ARG A 31 -7.53 -8.95 -3.44
N ASP A 32 -8.59 -8.57 -4.16
CA ASP A 32 -8.62 -8.56 -5.63
C ASP A 32 -7.68 -7.52 -6.26
N VAL A 33 -7.20 -6.52 -5.50
CA VAL A 33 -6.25 -5.52 -6.03
C VAL A 33 -4.83 -6.08 -6.14
N PHE A 34 -4.55 -7.25 -5.55
CA PHE A 34 -3.24 -7.90 -5.58
C PHE A 34 -3.25 -9.14 -6.47
N THR A 35 -2.07 -9.50 -6.99
CA THR A 35 -1.90 -10.84 -7.55
C THR A 35 -1.90 -11.88 -6.41
N PRO A 36 -2.38 -13.11 -6.64
CA PRO A 36 -2.32 -14.18 -5.64
C PRO A 36 -0.93 -14.39 -5.00
N ASP A 37 0.11 -14.15 -5.80
CA ASP A 37 1.52 -14.32 -5.50
C ASP A 37 2.25 -12.97 -5.28
N VAL A 38 1.54 -11.98 -4.73
CA VAL A 38 2.11 -10.68 -4.34
C VAL A 38 3.23 -10.84 -3.33
N VAL A 39 4.25 -9.97 -3.40
CA VAL A 39 5.28 -9.86 -2.37
C VAL A 39 5.26 -8.47 -1.75
N VAL A 40 5.14 -8.40 -0.42
CA VAL A 40 5.08 -7.15 0.33
C VAL A 40 6.28 -6.99 1.25
N THR A 41 6.85 -5.80 1.27
CA THR A 41 8.00 -5.44 2.13
C THR A 41 7.72 -4.10 2.77
N LEU A 42 7.87 -4.00 4.09
CA LEU A 42 7.51 -2.80 4.84
C LEU A 42 8.71 -2.32 5.65
N ASP A 43 9.13 -1.08 5.41
CA ASP A 43 10.06 -0.39 6.29
C ASP A 43 9.34 0.03 7.58
N MET A 44 9.91 -0.32 8.73
CA MET A 44 9.33 -0.08 10.05
C MET A 44 9.90 1.17 10.73
N ALA A 45 10.92 1.78 10.15
CA ALA A 45 11.56 3.01 10.62
C ALA A 45 11.80 3.99 9.47
N VAL A 46 11.99 5.27 9.81
CA VAL A 46 12.35 6.32 8.83
C VAL A 46 13.73 6.04 8.27
N SER A 47 13.85 5.97 6.94
CA SER A 47 15.08 5.56 6.24
C SER A 47 15.75 6.67 5.44
N THR A 48 15.39 7.94 5.69
CA THR A 48 15.97 9.09 4.97
C THR A 48 17.45 9.24 5.28
N ALA A 49 18.23 9.70 4.30
CA ALA A 49 19.67 9.93 4.42
C ALA A 49 20.50 8.69 4.82
N GLY A 50 20.04 7.49 4.44
CA GLY A 50 20.79 6.24 4.64
C GLY A 50 20.61 5.60 6.03
N ALA A 51 19.63 6.07 6.81
CA ALA A 51 19.24 5.39 8.05
C ALA A 51 18.69 3.99 7.76
N ASP A 52 18.91 3.05 8.69
CA ASP A 52 18.39 1.69 8.58
C ASP A 52 16.85 1.71 8.62
N PRO A 53 16.16 1.26 7.55
CA PRO A 53 14.70 1.21 7.49
C PRO A 53 14.06 0.22 8.48
N GLN A 54 14.84 -0.65 9.13
CA GLN A 54 14.31 -1.78 9.91
C GLN A 54 13.28 -2.58 9.12
N THR A 55 13.62 -2.90 7.87
CA THR A 55 12.71 -3.59 6.94
C THR A 55 12.28 -4.94 7.50
N ALA A 56 10.96 -5.13 7.63
CA ALA A 56 10.39 -6.41 8.06
C ALA A 56 10.64 -7.52 7.01
N PRO A 57 10.65 -8.80 7.42
CA PRO A 57 10.71 -9.92 6.49
C PRO A 57 9.62 -9.83 5.42
N PRO A 58 9.91 -10.18 4.15
CA PRO A 58 8.91 -10.13 3.09
C PRO A 58 7.72 -11.06 3.37
N LEU A 59 6.52 -10.56 3.10
CA LEU A 59 5.28 -11.34 3.15
C LEU A 59 4.95 -11.78 1.72
N ALA A 60 4.87 -13.08 1.51
CA ALA A 60 4.59 -13.68 0.21
C ALA A 60 3.17 -14.25 0.17
N GLY A 61 2.42 -13.89 -0.88
CA GLY A 61 1.07 -14.37 -1.14
C GLY A 61 -0.01 -13.54 -0.47
N VAL A 62 -1.09 -13.28 -1.20
CA VAL A 62 -2.23 -12.48 -0.71
C VAL A 62 -2.91 -13.12 0.50
N ASP A 63 -2.87 -14.45 0.59
CA ASP A 63 -3.45 -15.23 1.69
C ASP A 63 -2.71 -15.07 3.01
N ASN A 64 -1.42 -14.76 2.96
CA ASN A 64 -0.64 -14.48 4.17
C ASN A 64 -0.70 -12.99 4.53
N PHE A 65 -0.63 -12.13 3.51
CA PHE A 65 -0.55 -10.68 3.70
C PHE A 65 -1.89 -10.06 4.13
N ALA A 66 -2.98 -10.37 3.42
CA ALA A 66 -4.23 -9.63 3.61
C ALA A 66 -4.89 -9.84 4.99
N PRO A 67 -4.98 -11.08 5.52
CA PRO A 67 -5.50 -11.29 6.87
C PRO A 67 -4.63 -10.65 7.95
N MET A 68 -3.30 -10.67 7.78
CA MET A 68 -2.37 -10.05 8.73
C MET A 68 -2.63 -8.55 8.85
N VAL A 69 -2.78 -7.85 7.71
CA VAL A 69 -3.08 -6.40 7.72
C VAL A 69 -4.45 -6.14 8.32
N MET A 70 -5.50 -6.86 7.90
CA MET A 70 -6.84 -6.60 8.41
C MET A 70 -6.97 -6.90 9.91
N GLY A 71 -6.32 -7.96 10.41
CA GLY A 71 -6.26 -8.25 11.84
C GLY A 71 -5.53 -7.16 12.63
N GLY A 72 -4.44 -6.62 12.09
CA GLY A 72 -3.72 -5.49 12.72
C GLY A 72 -4.49 -4.17 12.72
N LEU A 73 -5.53 -4.05 11.90
CA LEU A 73 -6.38 -2.86 11.80
C LEU A 73 -7.77 -3.05 12.42
N GLU A 74 -8.00 -4.14 13.15
CA GLU A 74 -9.25 -4.38 13.85
C GLU A 74 -9.50 -3.27 14.89
N GLY A 75 -10.65 -2.61 14.82
CA GLY A 75 -10.99 -1.48 15.68
C GLY A 75 -10.19 -0.20 15.43
N VAL A 76 -9.36 -0.15 14.37
CA VAL A 76 -8.54 1.01 14.01
C VAL A 76 -9.21 1.80 12.90
N SER A 77 -9.44 3.10 13.12
CA SER A 77 -9.85 4.01 12.05
C SER A 77 -8.64 4.38 11.22
N THR A 78 -8.70 4.20 9.89
CA THR A 78 -7.54 4.44 9.02
C THR A 78 -7.88 5.40 7.89
N LYS A 79 -6.87 6.15 7.47
CA LYS A 79 -6.86 6.96 6.26
C LYS A 79 -5.59 6.65 5.50
N HIS A 80 -5.70 6.16 4.28
CA HIS A 80 -4.59 5.96 3.36
C HIS A 80 -4.79 6.83 2.13
N HIS A 81 -3.97 7.86 1.98
CA HIS A 81 -3.97 8.68 0.77
C HIS A 81 -2.72 8.42 -0.04
N CYS A 82 -2.90 8.34 -1.35
CA CYS A 82 -1.83 8.30 -2.33
C CYS A 82 -1.97 9.50 -3.25
N HIS A 83 -0.85 10.13 -3.57
CA HIS A 83 -0.78 11.37 -4.32
C HIS A 83 -0.34 11.11 -5.77
N THR A 84 0.15 12.13 -6.47
CA THR A 84 0.58 12.05 -7.87
C THR A 84 1.58 10.92 -8.08
N PRO A 85 1.31 9.96 -8.99
CA PRO A 85 2.19 8.82 -9.18
C PRO A 85 3.21 9.02 -10.31
N GLU A 86 4.30 8.27 -10.21
CA GLU A 86 5.25 8.03 -11.30
C GLU A 86 5.02 6.61 -11.82
N ILE A 87 4.38 6.46 -12.99
CA ILE A 87 4.01 5.15 -13.56
C ILE A 87 4.69 4.95 -14.91
N THR A 88 5.31 3.79 -15.09
CA THR A 88 5.92 3.37 -16.35
C THR A 88 5.30 2.05 -16.79
N LEU A 89 4.68 2.02 -17.97
CA LEU A 89 4.30 0.77 -18.63
C LEU A 89 5.57 0.12 -19.19
N THR A 90 5.89 -1.09 -18.75
CA THR A 90 7.09 -1.82 -19.19
C THR A 90 6.77 -2.86 -20.26
N SER A 91 5.49 -3.22 -20.42
CA SER A 91 4.98 -4.02 -21.53
C SER A 91 3.46 -3.84 -21.66
N ALA A 92 2.81 -4.65 -22.51
CA ALA A 92 1.35 -4.72 -22.57
C ALA A 92 0.70 -5.27 -21.28
N THR A 93 1.47 -5.94 -20.41
CA THR A 93 0.96 -6.62 -19.21
C THR A 93 1.76 -6.36 -17.94
N THR A 94 2.78 -5.50 -17.99
CA THR A 94 3.60 -5.16 -16.82
C THR A 94 3.83 -3.65 -16.72
N ALA A 95 3.93 -3.16 -15.49
CA ALA A 95 4.23 -1.77 -15.19
C ALA A 95 4.93 -1.62 -13.84
N THR A 96 5.54 -0.46 -13.60
CA THR A 96 6.09 -0.06 -12.30
C THR A 96 5.46 1.25 -11.86
N GLY A 97 5.35 1.47 -10.54
CA GLY A 97 4.78 2.68 -9.97
C GLY A 97 5.49 3.14 -8.71
N ILE A 98 5.60 4.45 -8.53
CA ILE A 98 5.91 5.06 -7.24
C ILE A 98 4.74 5.96 -6.84
N TRP A 99 4.29 5.82 -5.59
CA TRP A 99 3.24 6.63 -5.00
C TRP A 99 3.75 7.31 -3.75
N ALA A 100 3.80 8.64 -3.74
CA ALA A 100 3.84 9.36 -2.48
C ALA A 100 2.56 9.06 -1.69
N MET A 101 2.71 8.70 -0.42
CA MET A 101 1.61 8.29 0.44
C MET A 101 1.67 8.96 1.81
N GLU A 102 0.50 9.14 2.42
CA GLU A 102 0.31 9.40 3.85
C GLU A 102 -0.67 8.38 4.45
N ASP A 103 -0.40 7.97 5.69
CA ASP A 103 -1.29 7.14 6.49
C ASP A 103 -1.56 7.80 7.86
N LEU A 104 -2.81 7.72 8.30
CA LEU A 104 -3.22 8.06 9.66
C LEU A 104 -4.01 6.88 10.21
N LEU A 105 -3.56 6.34 11.34
CA LEU A 105 -4.26 5.30 12.10
C LEU A 105 -4.65 5.89 13.45
N ILE A 106 -5.91 5.81 13.80
CA ILE A 106 -6.44 6.19 15.11
C ILE A 106 -6.90 4.91 15.81
N PHE A 107 -6.22 4.56 16.88
CA PHE A 107 -6.48 3.38 17.68
C PHE A 107 -7.60 3.64 18.70
N GLY A 108 -8.29 2.58 19.13
CA GLY A 108 -9.40 2.69 20.08
C GLY A 108 -9.01 3.23 21.47
N ASP A 109 -7.72 3.24 21.80
CA ASP A 109 -7.15 3.80 23.03
C ASP A 109 -6.71 5.27 22.89
N GLY A 110 -7.03 5.92 21.76
CA GLY A 110 -6.70 7.31 21.50
C GLY A 110 -5.27 7.55 21.01
N ARG A 111 -4.45 6.50 20.84
CA ARG A 111 -3.19 6.62 20.12
C ARG A 111 -3.44 6.94 18.65
N GLU A 112 -2.53 7.70 18.07
CA GLU A 112 -2.48 7.99 16.65
C GLU A 112 -1.11 7.61 16.10
N LEU A 113 -1.10 7.00 14.92
CA LEU A 113 0.09 6.87 14.11
C LEU A 113 -0.10 7.70 12.85
N TYR A 114 0.78 8.67 12.64
CA TYR A 114 0.89 9.42 11.39
C TYR A 114 2.17 9.04 10.68
N GLY A 115 2.05 8.66 9.42
CA GLY A 115 3.20 8.34 8.60
C GLY A 115 3.10 8.90 7.18
N ALA A 116 4.28 9.01 6.56
CA ALA A 116 4.42 9.41 5.17
C ALA A 116 5.62 8.70 4.56
N GLY A 117 5.60 8.56 3.24
CA GLY A 117 6.69 7.96 2.51
C GLY A 117 6.27 7.59 1.09
N HIS A 118 6.78 6.46 0.61
CA HIS A 118 6.49 6.03 -0.76
C HIS A 118 6.19 4.55 -0.83
N TYR A 119 5.18 4.20 -1.62
CA TYR A 119 5.03 2.86 -2.14
C TYR A 119 5.82 2.73 -3.44
N HIS A 120 6.67 1.70 -3.53
CA HIS A 120 7.30 1.25 -4.76
C HIS A 120 6.63 -0.05 -5.18
N GLU A 121 5.96 -0.01 -6.32
CA GLU A 121 5.07 -1.08 -6.75
C GLU A 121 5.45 -1.61 -8.14
N THR A 122 5.22 -2.90 -8.32
CA THR A 122 5.16 -3.51 -9.65
C THR A 122 3.75 -4.01 -9.89
N TYR A 123 3.33 -4.00 -11.15
CA TYR A 123 1.99 -4.41 -11.56
C TYR A 123 2.06 -5.47 -12.63
N GLU A 124 1.06 -6.33 -12.61
CA GLU A 124 0.83 -7.33 -13.62
C GLU A 124 -0.63 -7.28 -14.08
N LYS A 125 -0.87 -7.40 -15.38
CA LYS A 125 -2.20 -7.46 -15.96
C LYS A 125 -2.59 -8.92 -16.21
N ARG A 126 -3.56 -9.43 -15.45
CA ARG A 126 -4.11 -10.78 -15.57
C ARG A 126 -5.59 -10.69 -15.91
N ASP A 127 -6.06 -11.48 -16.88
CA ASP A 127 -7.47 -11.47 -17.33
C ASP A 127 -8.01 -10.06 -17.59
N ARG A 128 -7.20 -9.24 -18.25
CA ARG A 128 -7.47 -7.83 -18.59
C ARG A 128 -7.58 -6.87 -17.39
N ARG A 129 -7.24 -7.29 -16.18
CA ARG A 129 -7.23 -6.47 -14.96
C ARG A 129 -5.82 -6.30 -14.43
N TRP A 130 -5.45 -5.06 -14.13
CA TRP A 130 -4.22 -4.77 -13.41
C TRP A 130 -4.34 -5.19 -11.95
N GLN A 131 -3.25 -5.68 -11.39
CA GLN A 131 -3.10 -6.09 -10.00
C GLN A 131 -1.70 -5.71 -9.50
N ILE A 132 -1.56 -5.42 -8.21
CA ILE A 132 -0.27 -5.19 -7.55
C ILE A 132 0.45 -6.53 -7.39
N LYS A 133 1.63 -6.63 -7.98
CA LYS A 133 2.49 -7.82 -7.94
C LYS A 133 3.58 -7.71 -6.87
N SER A 134 4.02 -6.50 -6.56
CA SER A 134 4.85 -6.24 -5.39
C SER A 134 4.55 -4.87 -4.81
N LEU A 135 4.70 -4.74 -3.49
CA LEU A 135 4.59 -3.46 -2.79
C LEU A 135 5.73 -3.34 -1.77
N ARG A 136 6.56 -2.31 -1.93
CA ARG A 136 7.54 -1.91 -0.91
C ARG A 136 7.16 -0.56 -0.33
N LEU A 137 6.92 -0.50 0.97
CA LEU A 137 6.75 0.75 1.69
C LEU A 137 8.10 1.26 2.20
N THR A 138 8.42 2.50 1.88
CA THR A 138 9.51 3.27 2.52
C THR A 138 8.91 4.37 3.39
N ARG A 139 9.59 4.75 4.48
CA ARG A 139 9.11 5.77 5.42
C ARG A 139 10.03 6.99 5.43
N THR A 140 9.42 8.16 5.26
CA THR A 140 10.08 9.46 5.46
C THR A 140 9.57 10.17 6.71
N ILE A 141 8.36 9.86 7.15
CA ILE A 141 7.78 10.29 8.42
C ILE A 141 7.15 9.07 9.09
N LEU A 142 7.41 8.94 10.40
CA LEU A 142 6.70 8.02 11.27
C LEU A 142 6.60 8.67 12.65
N LYS A 143 5.39 8.97 13.09
CA LYS A 143 5.10 9.60 14.38
C LYS A 143 4.00 8.79 15.06
N ILE A 144 4.19 8.55 16.35
CA ILE A 144 3.17 7.97 17.23
C ILE A 144 2.89 9.01 18.32
N THR A 145 1.63 9.34 18.53
CA THR A 145 1.17 10.31 19.52
C THR A 145 0.00 9.75 20.31
N GLY A 146 -0.22 10.22 21.54
CA GLY A 146 -1.30 9.72 22.40
C GLY A 146 -0.96 8.40 23.10
N GLY A 147 -1.90 7.93 23.93
CA GLY A 147 -1.65 7.00 25.03
C GLY A 147 -1.44 7.78 26.33
N ASP A 148 -1.94 7.27 27.45
CA ASP A 148 -1.75 7.89 28.76
C ASP A 148 -0.24 8.06 29.02
N ASP A 149 0.27 9.27 28.80
CA ASP A 149 1.36 9.80 29.59
C ASP A 149 0.80 9.89 31.01
N GLY A 150 1.04 8.84 31.81
CA GLY A 150 0.80 8.89 33.25
C GLY A 150 1.48 10.09 33.89
#